data_AF-A0A353PJ48-F1
#
_entry.id   AF-A0A353PJ48-F1
#
_cell.length_a   1.000
_cell.length_b   1.000
_cell.length_c   1.000
_cell.angle_alpha   90.00
_cell.angle_beta   90.00
_cell.angle_gamma   90.00
#
_symmetry.space_group_name_H-M   'P 1'
#
loop_
_entity.id
_entity.type
_entity.pdbx_description
1 polymer ?
#
loop_
_entity_poly.entity_id
_entity_poly.type
_entity_poly.pdbx_seq_one_letter_code
_entity_poly.pdbx_strand_id
1 'polypeptide(L)'
;MPRLNRASSVTVGNKELIVEDLLKTIIYLPAPQVQNFFDEIGLTIPREIRMYVLREVLREKVIETRKSRLTLADEINYRLSWYTEFTETQLENLLVFFDDPKIDKEFLEDFWTDLLSYMVEKKVAPKDLKRLMDMSLTHVRAVGLQLPDMKTYNRDLKSLFFDAPGKIDGLTPSKFRPVLYKSSTLTEIRDLGTKYEVEVPRRLKKAELANIIIQELKDRNKYSENEETKIRGMNVLMMQRYAIDHDIKASTELKKEEIIEYILANAKETKESYFIPESPQVYEKEVHEVVADVNPPKLAKKEP
;
A
#
# COMPACT_ATOMS: atom_id res chain seq x y z
N MET A 1 -26.05 -2.47 -6.49
CA MET A 1 -26.30 -3.13 -7.80
C MET A 1 -25.31 -4.28 -7.95
N PRO A 2 -25.61 -5.33 -8.73
CA PRO A 2 -24.60 -6.32 -9.07
C PRO A 2 -23.41 -5.64 -9.77
N ARG A 3 -22.21 -6.08 -9.45
CA ARG A 3 -20.96 -5.66 -10.10
C ARG A 3 -21.06 -5.97 -11.60
N LEU A 4 -20.66 -5.04 -12.46
CA LEU A 4 -20.69 -5.25 -13.89
C LEU A 4 -19.67 -6.33 -14.26
N ASN A 5 -19.96 -7.03 -15.35
CA ASN A 5 -19.01 -7.88 -16.06
C ASN A 5 -18.84 -7.35 -17.49
N ARG A 6 -17.93 -7.93 -18.26
CA ARG A 6 -17.62 -7.49 -19.63
C ARG A 6 -18.83 -7.54 -20.58
N ALA A 7 -19.80 -8.42 -20.32
CA ALA A 7 -21.05 -8.55 -21.09
C ALA A 7 -22.18 -7.63 -20.60
N SER A 8 -21.97 -6.87 -19.51
CA SER A 8 -22.97 -5.95 -18.97
C SER A 8 -23.13 -4.74 -19.88
N SER A 9 -24.33 -4.16 -19.90
CA SER A 9 -24.63 -2.95 -20.68
C SER A 9 -24.63 -1.72 -19.77
N VAL A 10 -24.12 -0.60 -20.29
CA VAL A 10 -24.06 0.70 -19.62
C VAL A 10 -24.61 1.77 -20.56
N THR A 11 -25.39 2.71 -20.02
CA THR A 11 -25.92 3.84 -20.80
C THR A 11 -24.84 4.90 -21.01
N VAL A 12 -24.48 5.13 -22.27
CA VAL A 12 -23.46 6.09 -22.72
C VAL A 12 -24.12 7.10 -23.66
N GLY A 13 -24.32 8.33 -23.18
CA GLY A 13 -25.13 9.34 -23.84
C GLY A 13 -26.57 8.88 -24.01
N ASN A 14 -26.98 8.61 -25.25
CA ASN A 14 -28.32 8.13 -25.61
C ASN A 14 -28.33 6.66 -26.08
N LYS A 15 -27.22 5.94 -25.90
CA LYS A 15 -27.06 4.55 -26.35
C LYS A 15 -26.74 3.64 -25.17
N GLU A 16 -27.09 2.38 -25.28
CA GLU A 16 -26.53 1.33 -24.43
C GLU A 16 -25.35 0.70 -25.15
N LEU A 17 -24.22 0.59 -24.44
CA LEU A 17 -23.01 -0.06 -24.93
C LEU A 17 -22.61 -1.18 -23.96
N ILE A 18 -22.04 -2.24 -24.51
CA ILE A 18 -21.49 -3.34 -23.71
C ILE A 18 -20.14 -2.89 -23.14
N VAL A 19 -19.84 -3.27 -21.89
CA VAL A 19 -18.58 -2.91 -21.21
C VAL A 19 -17.37 -3.32 -22.05
N GLU A 20 -17.38 -4.52 -22.63
CA GLU A 20 -16.31 -5.00 -23.53
C GLU A 20 -16.02 -4.03 -24.69
N ASP A 21 -17.03 -3.38 -25.26
CA ASP A 21 -16.83 -2.42 -26.34
C ASP A 21 -16.15 -1.13 -25.87
N LEU A 22 -16.41 -0.72 -24.62
CA LEU A 22 -15.74 0.43 -24.00
C LEU A 22 -14.27 0.12 -23.73
N LEU A 23 -13.98 -1.08 -23.21
CA LEU A 23 -12.63 -1.51 -22.87
C LEU A 23 -11.68 -1.57 -24.08
N LYS A 24 -12.20 -1.77 -25.30
CA LYS A 24 -11.41 -1.72 -26.55
C LYS A 24 -10.63 -0.43 -26.76
N THR A 25 -10.98 0.65 -26.05
CA THR A 25 -10.28 1.95 -26.18
C THR A 25 -9.89 2.56 -24.84
N ILE A 26 -10.71 2.38 -23.78
CA ILE A 26 -10.51 3.05 -22.49
C ILE A 26 -9.22 2.61 -21.79
N ILE A 27 -8.83 1.33 -21.91
CA ILE A 27 -7.62 0.82 -21.22
C ILE A 27 -6.32 1.47 -21.69
N TYR A 28 -6.34 2.16 -22.84
CA TYR A 28 -5.19 2.84 -23.43
C TYR A 28 -5.07 4.30 -22.98
N LEU A 29 -6.03 4.82 -22.20
CA LEU A 29 -5.98 6.20 -21.72
C LEU A 29 -4.79 6.42 -20.77
N PRO A 30 -3.99 7.47 -20.97
CA PRO A 30 -2.87 7.79 -20.08
C PRO A 30 -3.37 8.43 -18.77
N ALA A 31 -2.61 8.28 -17.69
CA ALA A 31 -3.00 8.72 -16.36
C ALA A 31 -3.48 10.19 -16.28
N PRO A 32 -2.83 11.18 -16.93
CA PRO A 32 -3.32 12.57 -16.88
C PRO A 32 -4.72 12.77 -17.45
N GLN A 33 -5.09 12.04 -18.50
CA GLN A 33 -6.44 12.14 -19.07
C GLN A 33 -7.49 11.51 -18.15
N VAL A 34 -7.14 10.39 -17.52
CA VAL A 34 -7.99 9.73 -16.53
C VAL A 34 -8.19 10.64 -15.32
N GLN A 35 -7.12 11.24 -14.79
CA GLN A 35 -7.22 12.19 -13.67
C GLN A 35 -8.13 13.35 -13.97
N ASN A 36 -7.87 14.06 -15.07
CA ASN A 36 -8.67 15.20 -15.48
C ASN A 36 -10.15 14.82 -15.60
N PHE A 37 -10.46 13.65 -16.16
CA PHE A 37 -11.84 13.19 -16.27
C PHE A 37 -12.51 13.02 -14.90
N PHE A 38 -11.85 12.35 -13.95
CA PHE A 38 -12.39 12.11 -12.60
C PHE A 38 -12.50 13.39 -11.77
N ASP A 39 -11.52 14.28 -11.87
CA ASP A 39 -11.53 15.59 -11.22
C ASP A 39 -12.70 16.45 -11.73
N GLU A 40 -12.93 16.47 -13.04
CA GLU A 40 -14.03 17.24 -13.67
C GLU A 40 -15.42 16.75 -13.25
N ILE A 41 -15.59 15.44 -12.99
CA ILE A 41 -16.86 14.91 -12.49
C ILE A 41 -16.94 14.92 -10.95
N GLY A 42 -15.86 15.32 -10.26
CA GLY A 42 -15.79 15.37 -8.81
C GLY A 42 -15.94 14.00 -8.13
N LEU A 43 -15.43 12.93 -8.75
CA LEU A 43 -15.58 11.57 -8.26
C LEU A 43 -14.23 11.01 -7.77
N THR A 44 -14.16 10.69 -6.48
CA THR A 44 -13.06 9.95 -5.87
C THR A 44 -13.41 8.47 -5.69
N ILE A 45 -12.38 7.63 -5.66
CA ILE A 45 -12.49 6.17 -5.79
C ILE A 45 -11.97 5.51 -4.50
N PRO A 46 -12.72 4.56 -3.89
CA PRO A 46 -12.20 3.77 -2.78
C PRO A 46 -10.96 2.98 -3.22
N ARG A 47 -9.86 3.09 -2.47
CA ARG A 47 -8.60 2.39 -2.76
C ARG A 47 -8.79 0.87 -2.87
N GLU A 48 -9.72 0.33 -2.08
CA GLU A 48 -10.05 -1.09 -2.07
C GLU A 48 -10.46 -1.65 -3.44
N ILE A 49 -11.01 -0.82 -4.34
CA ILE A 49 -11.36 -1.25 -5.70
C ILE A 49 -10.10 -1.69 -6.46
N ARG A 50 -9.09 -0.83 -6.51
CA ARG A 50 -7.83 -1.14 -7.22
C ARG A 50 -7.09 -2.29 -6.55
N MET A 51 -7.07 -2.31 -5.22
CA MET A 51 -6.44 -3.41 -4.47
C MET A 51 -7.11 -4.75 -4.72
N TYR A 52 -8.44 -4.79 -4.82
CA TYR A 52 -9.15 -6.02 -5.17
C TYR A 52 -8.69 -6.53 -6.54
N VAL A 53 -8.68 -5.66 -7.54
CA VAL A 53 -8.32 -6.04 -8.92
C VAL A 53 -6.87 -6.54 -8.97
N LEU A 54 -5.93 -5.78 -8.40
CA LEU A 54 -4.52 -6.19 -8.32
C LEU A 54 -4.37 -7.58 -7.65
N ARG A 55 -5.11 -7.83 -6.57
CA ARG A 55 -5.06 -9.13 -5.88
C ARG A 55 -5.64 -10.29 -6.69
N GLU A 56 -6.59 -10.04 -7.58
CA GLU A 56 -7.13 -11.10 -8.42
C GLU A 56 -6.17 -11.43 -9.57
N VAL A 57 -5.72 -10.40 -10.31
CA VAL A 57 -4.88 -10.61 -11.51
C VAL A 57 -3.48 -11.13 -11.19
N LEU A 58 -2.91 -10.75 -10.03
CA LEU A 58 -1.58 -11.23 -9.62
C LEU A 58 -1.61 -12.63 -8.98
N ARG A 59 -2.79 -13.16 -8.64
CA ARG A 59 -2.95 -14.36 -7.80
C ARG A 59 -2.25 -15.58 -8.39
N GLU A 60 -2.50 -15.86 -9.67
CA GLU A 60 -1.93 -17.04 -10.34
C GLU A 60 -0.41 -16.94 -10.40
N LYS A 61 0.13 -15.81 -10.86
CA LYS A 61 1.56 -15.57 -10.96
C LYS A 61 2.27 -15.66 -9.61
N VAL A 62 1.63 -15.19 -8.54
CA VAL A 62 2.15 -15.34 -7.16
C VAL A 62 2.20 -16.80 -6.76
N ILE A 63 1.14 -17.57 -7.00
CA ILE A 63 1.11 -19.01 -6.65
C ILE A 63 2.21 -19.76 -7.41
N GLU A 64 2.37 -19.50 -8.70
CA GLU A 64 3.42 -20.09 -9.54
C GLU A 64 4.82 -19.74 -9.04
N THR A 65 5.05 -18.46 -8.74
CA THR A 65 6.34 -17.96 -8.24
C THR A 65 6.69 -18.57 -6.89
N ARG A 66 5.72 -18.73 -6.00
CA ARG A 66 5.94 -19.40 -4.71
C ARG A 66 6.25 -20.89 -4.88
N LYS A 67 5.56 -21.58 -5.79
CA LYS A 67 5.81 -22.99 -6.11
C LYS A 67 7.20 -23.21 -6.70
N SER A 68 7.71 -22.28 -7.52
CA SER A 68 9.07 -22.38 -8.08
C SER A 68 10.17 -22.03 -7.08
N ARG A 69 9.82 -21.36 -5.97
CA ARG A 69 10.74 -20.87 -4.93
C ARG A 69 10.49 -21.49 -3.55
N LEU A 70 10.10 -22.76 -3.50
CA LEU A 70 9.67 -23.46 -2.27
C LEU A 70 10.73 -23.61 -1.16
N THR A 71 11.96 -23.13 -1.36
CA THR A 71 12.97 -23.20 -0.30
C THR A 71 12.67 -22.19 0.81
N LEU A 72 12.78 -22.63 2.07
CA LEU A 72 12.52 -21.82 3.27
C LEU A 72 13.41 -20.57 3.41
N ALA A 73 14.54 -20.54 2.70
CA ALA A 73 15.50 -19.44 2.72
C ALA A 73 15.26 -18.39 1.62
N ASP A 74 14.27 -18.57 0.74
CA ASP A 74 13.98 -17.59 -0.30
C ASP A 74 13.13 -16.43 0.26
N GLU A 75 13.79 -15.28 0.41
CA GLU A 75 13.17 -14.02 0.85
C GLU A 75 11.93 -13.67 0.04
N ILE A 76 11.94 -13.90 -1.28
CA ILE A 76 10.79 -13.60 -2.14
C ILE A 76 9.62 -14.53 -1.82
N ASN A 77 9.87 -15.82 -1.61
CA ASN A 77 8.80 -16.74 -1.22
C ASN A 77 8.22 -16.37 0.15
N TYR A 78 9.06 -15.98 1.11
CA TYR A 78 8.60 -15.50 2.41
C TYR A 78 7.74 -14.23 2.27
N ARG A 79 8.20 -13.23 1.52
CA ARG A 79 7.43 -12.00 1.27
C ARG A 79 6.09 -12.30 0.59
N LEU A 80 6.08 -13.15 -0.43
CA LEU A 80 4.85 -13.54 -1.13
C LEU A 80 3.89 -14.39 -0.28
N SER A 81 4.33 -14.95 0.85
CA SER A 81 3.41 -15.59 1.80
C SER A 81 2.42 -14.62 2.44
N TRP A 82 2.77 -13.33 2.46
CA TRP A 82 1.96 -12.22 2.97
C TRP A 82 1.04 -11.58 1.91
N TYR A 83 1.06 -12.08 0.67
CA TYR A 83 0.39 -11.49 -0.49
C TYR A 83 -1.07 -11.08 -0.26
N THR A 84 -1.86 -11.89 0.45
CA THR A 84 -3.28 -11.61 0.70
C THR A 84 -3.49 -10.35 1.53
N GLU A 85 -2.50 -9.99 2.36
CA GLU A 85 -2.52 -8.86 3.28
C GLU A 85 -1.72 -7.66 2.77
N PHE A 86 -1.14 -7.72 1.56
CA PHE A 86 -0.36 -6.63 1.00
C PHE A 86 -1.14 -5.31 0.95
N THR A 87 -0.42 -4.22 1.18
CA THR A 87 -0.91 -2.85 0.91
C THR A 87 -1.05 -2.63 -0.59
N GLU A 88 -1.74 -1.56 -0.99
CA GLU A 88 -1.85 -1.21 -2.41
C GLU A 88 -0.47 -0.99 -3.06
N THR A 89 0.43 -0.25 -2.39
CA THR A 89 1.77 0.03 -2.90
C THR A 89 2.57 -1.25 -3.13
N GLN A 90 2.44 -2.24 -2.23
CA GLN A 90 3.10 -3.53 -2.42
C GLN A 90 2.53 -4.29 -3.62
N LEU A 91 1.23 -4.21 -3.88
CA LEU A 91 0.58 -4.81 -5.05
C LEU A 91 0.99 -4.12 -6.36
N GLU A 92 1.05 -2.79 -6.37
CA GLU A 92 1.56 -2.00 -7.50
C GLU A 92 3.01 -2.37 -7.83
N ASN A 93 3.87 -2.45 -6.81
CA ASN A 93 5.26 -2.86 -6.97
C ASN A 93 5.36 -4.29 -7.50
N LEU A 94 4.46 -5.19 -7.08
CA LEU A 94 4.45 -6.58 -7.54
C LEU A 94 4.02 -6.70 -9.01
N LEU A 95 3.06 -5.89 -9.46
CA LEU A 95 2.68 -5.78 -10.87
C LEU A 95 3.90 -5.40 -11.72
N VAL A 96 4.61 -4.34 -11.31
CA VAL A 96 5.84 -3.87 -11.98
C VAL A 96 6.96 -4.92 -11.91
N PHE A 97 7.09 -5.64 -10.80
CA PHE A 97 8.11 -6.66 -10.62
C PHE A 97 7.96 -7.84 -11.58
N PHE A 98 6.72 -8.27 -11.84
CA PHE A 98 6.49 -9.36 -12.78
C PHE A 98 6.69 -8.96 -14.23
N ASP A 99 6.53 -7.68 -14.57
CA ASP A 99 6.80 -7.10 -15.89
C ASP A 99 6.17 -7.93 -17.01
N ASP A 100 4.88 -8.27 -16.85
CA ASP A 100 4.15 -9.20 -17.70
C ASP A 100 3.03 -8.45 -18.44
N PRO A 101 3.19 -8.15 -19.74
CA PRO A 101 2.21 -7.36 -20.51
C PRO A 101 0.81 -7.97 -20.55
N LYS A 102 0.69 -9.28 -20.35
CA LYS A 102 -0.61 -9.94 -20.28
C LYS A 102 -1.33 -9.56 -18.99
N ILE A 103 -0.61 -9.59 -17.86
CA ILE A 103 -1.15 -9.20 -16.55
C ILE A 103 -1.48 -7.70 -16.55
N ASP A 104 -0.64 -6.85 -17.14
CA ASP A 104 -0.91 -5.41 -17.23
C ASP A 104 -2.22 -5.12 -17.98
N LYS A 105 -2.43 -5.80 -19.10
CA LYS A 105 -3.66 -5.66 -19.88
C LYS A 105 -4.89 -6.17 -19.10
N GLU A 106 -4.78 -7.33 -18.47
CA GLU A 106 -5.84 -7.93 -17.66
C GLU A 106 -6.20 -7.03 -16.46
N PHE A 107 -5.18 -6.49 -15.77
CA PHE A 107 -5.33 -5.48 -14.74
C PHE A 107 -6.15 -4.29 -15.23
N LEU A 108 -5.78 -3.70 -16.38
CA LEU A 108 -6.49 -2.53 -16.90
C LEU A 108 -7.94 -2.86 -17.31
N GLU A 109 -8.18 -4.00 -17.95
CA GLU A 109 -9.53 -4.42 -18.34
C GLU A 109 -10.45 -4.61 -17.11
N ASP A 110 -9.95 -5.30 -16.08
CA ASP A 110 -10.72 -5.57 -14.88
C ASP A 110 -10.85 -4.31 -14.00
N PHE A 111 -9.80 -3.49 -13.92
CA PHE A 111 -9.81 -2.23 -13.21
C PHE A 111 -10.86 -1.27 -13.80
N TRP A 112 -10.89 -1.12 -15.12
CA TRP A 112 -11.90 -0.28 -15.77
C TRP A 112 -13.31 -0.86 -15.70
N THR A 113 -13.48 -2.18 -15.71
CA THR A 113 -14.78 -2.82 -15.48
C THR A 113 -15.33 -2.47 -14.09
N ASP A 114 -14.46 -2.48 -13.09
CA ASP A 114 -14.80 -2.10 -11.71
C ASP A 114 -15.06 -0.60 -11.56
N LEU A 115 -14.24 0.24 -12.19
CA LEU A 115 -14.48 1.69 -12.20
C LEU A 115 -15.82 2.02 -12.86
N LEU A 116 -16.16 1.38 -13.99
CA LEU A 116 -17.47 1.56 -14.63
C LEU A 116 -18.61 1.11 -13.71
N SER A 117 -18.43 -0.01 -12.99
CA SER A 117 -19.40 -0.48 -12.00
C SER A 117 -19.62 0.56 -10.90
N TYR A 118 -18.53 1.13 -10.38
CA TYR A 118 -18.55 2.15 -9.36
C TYR A 118 -19.18 3.46 -9.87
N MET A 119 -18.87 3.87 -11.09
CA MET A 119 -19.48 5.05 -11.73
C MET A 119 -20.99 4.88 -11.90
N VAL A 120 -21.46 3.69 -12.29
CA VAL A 120 -22.89 3.37 -12.38
C VAL A 120 -23.54 3.41 -10.99
N GLU A 121 -22.90 2.84 -9.96
CA GLU A 121 -23.39 2.90 -8.58
C GLU A 121 -23.52 4.35 -8.08
N LYS A 122 -22.53 5.19 -8.39
CA LYS A 122 -22.52 6.62 -8.07
C LYS A 122 -23.37 7.48 -9.01
N LYS A 123 -24.10 6.85 -9.95
CA LYS A 123 -25.01 7.50 -10.89
C LYS A 123 -24.34 8.59 -11.72
N VAL A 124 -23.10 8.35 -12.15
CA VAL A 124 -22.41 9.24 -13.11
C VAL A 124 -23.29 9.41 -14.34
N ALA A 125 -23.42 10.64 -14.82
CA ALA A 125 -24.38 10.93 -15.88
C ALA A 125 -23.94 10.27 -17.20
N PRO A 126 -24.88 9.76 -18.03
CA PRO A 126 -24.55 9.14 -19.31
C PRO A 126 -23.73 10.05 -20.25
N LYS A 127 -23.92 11.37 -20.16
CA LYS A 127 -23.13 12.36 -20.92
C LYS A 127 -21.64 12.33 -20.56
N ASP A 128 -21.30 12.05 -19.30
CA ASP A 128 -19.92 12.03 -18.83
C ASP A 128 -19.25 10.71 -19.26
N LEU A 129 -19.99 9.60 -19.21
CA LEU A 129 -19.55 8.33 -19.80
C LEU A 129 -19.32 8.45 -21.32
N LYS A 130 -20.17 9.22 -22.01
CA LYS A 130 -19.96 9.52 -23.44
C LYS A 130 -18.67 10.31 -23.64
N ARG A 131 -18.42 11.32 -22.82
CA ARG A 131 -17.18 12.12 -22.87
C ARG A 131 -15.94 11.24 -22.65
N LEU A 132 -15.98 10.31 -21.69
CA LEU A 132 -14.92 9.34 -21.46
C LEU A 132 -14.65 8.48 -22.71
N MET A 133 -15.71 7.99 -23.37
CA MET A 133 -15.61 7.21 -24.59
C MET A 133 -15.09 8.04 -25.78
N ASP A 134 -15.57 9.27 -25.95
CA ASP A 134 -15.09 10.17 -27.01
C ASP A 134 -13.61 10.52 -26.81
N MET A 135 -13.17 10.69 -25.55
CA MET A 135 -11.78 10.89 -25.16
C MET A 135 -10.91 9.68 -25.50
N SER A 136 -11.34 8.45 -25.15
CA SER A 136 -10.58 7.23 -25.45
C SER A 136 -10.46 6.97 -26.95
N LEU A 137 -11.53 7.18 -27.71
CA LEU A 137 -11.52 7.08 -29.17
C LEU A 137 -10.57 8.09 -29.80
N THR A 138 -10.57 9.33 -29.30
CA THR A 138 -9.67 10.39 -29.79
C THR A 138 -8.21 10.03 -29.51
N HIS A 139 -7.91 9.53 -28.31
CA HIS A 139 -6.57 9.11 -27.94
C HIS A 139 -6.06 7.95 -28.82
N VAL A 140 -6.85 6.89 -28.95
CA VAL A 140 -6.48 5.71 -29.77
C VAL A 140 -6.31 6.07 -31.25
N ARG A 141 -7.11 7.00 -31.78
CA ARG A 141 -6.91 7.50 -33.17
C ARG A 141 -5.61 8.27 -33.34
N ALA A 142 -5.15 8.98 -32.32
CA ALA A 142 -3.95 9.81 -32.38
C ALA A 142 -2.66 9.00 -32.14
N VAL A 143 -2.69 8.06 -31.20
CA VAL A 143 -1.47 7.38 -30.69
C VAL A 143 -1.48 5.86 -30.94
N GLY A 144 -2.64 5.28 -31.27
CA GLY A 144 -2.81 3.84 -31.46
C GLY A 144 -3.14 3.10 -30.17
N LEU A 145 -2.99 1.77 -30.21
CA LEU A 145 -3.31 0.85 -29.10
C LEU A 145 -2.07 0.61 -28.22
N GLN A 146 -1.55 1.67 -27.61
CA GLN A 146 -0.40 1.61 -26.71
C GLN A 146 -0.86 1.63 -25.25
N LEU A 147 -0.55 0.58 -24.50
CA LEU A 147 -0.87 0.54 -23.07
C LEU A 147 -0.04 1.58 -22.29
N PRO A 148 -0.60 2.17 -21.23
CA PRO A 148 0.16 3.04 -20.35
C PRO A 148 1.25 2.25 -19.59
N ASP A 149 2.34 2.94 -19.22
CA ASP A 149 3.41 2.35 -18.41
C ASP A 149 2.97 2.17 -16.95
N MET A 150 2.82 0.92 -16.51
CA MET A 150 2.34 0.60 -15.15
C MET A 150 3.22 1.18 -14.03
N LYS A 151 4.51 1.44 -14.28
CA LYS A 151 5.42 2.06 -13.31
C LYS A 151 5.00 3.48 -12.93
N THR A 152 4.46 4.21 -13.90
CA THR A 152 4.06 5.61 -13.72
C THR A 152 2.56 5.75 -13.59
N TYR A 153 1.79 4.95 -14.34
CA TYR A 153 0.32 5.02 -14.38
C TYR A 153 -0.32 4.98 -12.99
N ASN A 154 -0.04 3.93 -12.20
CA ASN A 154 -0.67 3.75 -10.90
C ASN A 154 -0.26 4.81 -9.88
N ARG A 155 1.02 5.22 -9.90
CA ARG A 155 1.55 6.29 -9.06
C ARG A 155 0.89 7.62 -9.39
N ASP A 156 0.77 7.92 -10.67
CA ASP A 156 0.24 9.19 -11.13
C ASP A 156 -1.24 9.29 -10.78
N LEU A 157 -2.02 8.20 -10.86
CA LEU A 157 -3.43 8.16 -10.44
C LEU A 157 -3.67 8.23 -8.91
N LYS A 158 -2.64 8.29 -8.06
CA LYS A 158 -2.79 8.14 -6.60
C LYS A 158 -3.81 9.09 -5.96
N SER A 159 -3.95 10.31 -6.50
CA SER A 159 -4.83 11.36 -5.97
C SER A 159 -6.31 11.06 -6.17
N LEU A 160 -6.66 10.17 -7.09
CA LEU A 160 -8.04 9.76 -7.34
C LEU A 160 -8.57 8.84 -6.24
N PHE A 161 -7.67 8.22 -5.47
CA PHE A 161 -8.01 7.22 -4.49
C PHE A 161 -8.00 7.77 -3.08
N PHE A 162 -8.97 7.32 -2.28
CA PHE A 162 -9.02 7.60 -0.86
C PHE A 162 -9.03 6.31 -0.05
N ASP A 163 -8.46 6.38 1.16
CA ASP A 163 -8.55 5.33 2.16
C ASP A 163 -9.79 5.50 3.02
N ALA A 164 -10.41 4.40 3.44
CA ALA A 164 -11.45 4.45 4.46
C ALA A 164 -10.89 5.02 5.78
N PRO A 165 -11.72 5.67 6.62
CA PRO A 165 -11.27 6.22 7.89
C PRO A 165 -10.51 5.19 8.75
N GLY A 166 -9.36 5.59 9.30
CA GLY A 166 -8.52 4.71 10.11
C GLY A 166 -7.74 3.66 9.32
N LYS A 167 -7.65 3.79 8.00
CA LYS A 167 -6.78 2.98 7.14
C LYS A 167 -5.74 3.84 6.43
N ILE A 168 -4.63 3.22 6.08
CA ILE A 168 -3.58 3.79 5.23
C ILE A 168 -3.15 2.72 4.24
N ASP A 169 -3.08 3.09 2.96
CA ASP A 169 -2.73 2.18 1.87
C ASP A 169 -3.60 0.90 1.83
N GLY A 170 -4.85 1.05 2.24
CA GLY A 170 -5.90 0.05 2.32
C GLY A 170 -5.91 -0.83 3.57
N LEU A 171 -4.98 -0.62 4.51
CA LEU A 171 -4.85 -1.43 5.71
C LEU A 171 -5.09 -0.61 6.99
N THR A 172 -5.62 -1.26 8.02
CA THR A 172 -5.64 -0.69 9.36
C THR A 172 -4.22 -0.67 9.96
N PRO A 173 -3.90 0.22 10.91
CA PRO A 173 -2.60 0.24 11.60
C PRO A 173 -2.19 -1.12 12.19
N SER A 174 -3.16 -1.91 12.66
CA SER A 174 -2.93 -3.26 13.20
C SER A 174 -2.41 -4.25 12.17
N LYS A 175 -2.82 -4.14 10.89
CA LYS A 175 -2.32 -4.96 9.78
C LYS A 175 -1.10 -4.36 9.13
N PHE A 176 -1.09 -3.04 8.96
CA PHE A 176 -0.02 -2.28 8.32
C PHE A 176 1.35 -2.57 8.96
N ARG A 177 1.40 -2.61 10.31
CA ARG A 177 2.61 -2.90 11.08
C ARG A 177 3.27 -4.24 10.74
N PRO A 178 2.63 -5.40 11.00
CA PRO A 178 3.26 -6.69 10.72
C PRO A 178 3.46 -6.93 9.23
N VAL A 179 2.53 -6.49 8.38
CA VAL A 179 2.65 -6.65 6.92
C VAL A 179 3.92 -5.97 6.41
N LEU A 180 4.10 -4.67 6.66
CA LEU A 180 5.28 -3.95 6.17
C LEU A 180 6.56 -4.43 6.85
N TYR A 181 6.51 -4.71 8.16
CA TYR A 181 7.68 -5.18 8.90
C TYR A 181 8.24 -6.48 8.30
N LYS A 182 7.36 -7.45 8.03
CA LYS A 182 7.74 -8.80 7.57
C LYS A 182 7.95 -8.88 6.05
N SER A 183 7.23 -8.09 5.25
CA SER A 183 7.17 -8.28 3.79
C SER A 183 7.73 -7.13 2.93
N SER A 184 8.25 -6.06 3.54
CA SER A 184 8.86 -4.94 2.82
C SER A 184 10.29 -4.65 3.25
N THR A 185 11.06 -4.03 2.36
CA THR A 185 12.39 -3.47 2.63
C THR A 185 12.28 -2.07 3.24
N LEU A 186 13.38 -1.57 3.84
CA LEU A 186 13.42 -0.21 4.39
C LEU A 186 13.17 0.88 3.33
N THR A 187 13.56 0.64 2.08
CA THR A 187 13.35 1.58 0.97
C THR A 187 11.87 1.62 0.60
N GLU A 188 11.24 0.46 0.39
CA GLU A 188 9.82 0.38 0.05
C GLU A 188 8.91 1.02 1.11
N ILE A 189 9.23 0.87 2.40
CA ILE A 189 8.45 1.50 3.48
C ILE A 189 8.58 3.03 3.41
N ARG A 190 9.78 3.56 3.11
CA ARG A 190 9.99 5.02 2.96
C ARG A 190 9.31 5.58 1.71
N ASP A 191 9.35 4.84 0.60
CA ASP A 191 8.68 5.22 -0.64
C ASP A 191 7.15 5.26 -0.41
N LEU A 192 6.62 4.29 0.35
CA LEU A 192 5.22 4.33 0.81
C LEU A 192 4.97 5.56 1.68
N GLY A 193 5.83 5.89 2.65
CA GLY A 193 5.68 7.12 3.44
C GLY A 193 5.60 8.39 2.57
N THR A 194 6.42 8.47 1.53
CA THR A 194 6.42 9.59 0.57
C THR A 194 5.12 9.68 -0.23
N LYS A 195 4.47 8.55 -0.53
CA LYS A 195 3.14 8.51 -1.17
C LYS A 195 2.11 9.33 -0.39
N TYR A 196 2.20 9.30 0.95
CA TYR A 196 1.34 9.98 1.92
C TYR A 196 1.92 11.31 2.45
N GLU A 197 2.85 11.93 1.71
CA GLU A 197 3.46 13.22 2.07
C GLU A 197 4.23 13.17 3.41
N VAL A 198 4.68 11.98 3.83
CA VAL A 198 5.51 11.79 5.02
C VAL A 198 6.96 11.53 4.62
N GLU A 199 7.80 12.54 4.76
CA GLU A 199 9.25 12.38 4.57
C GLU A 199 9.91 11.80 5.83
N VAL A 200 10.17 10.49 5.81
CA VAL A 200 10.82 9.83 6.95
C VAL A 200 12.31 10.21 7.00
N PRO A 201 12.83 10.73 8.13
CA PRO A 201 14.24 11.05 8.28
C PRO A 201 15.13 9.84 7.98
N ARG A 202 16.26 10.06 7.29
CA ARG A 202 17.22 8.96 7.02
C ARG A 202 18.01 8.55 8.25
N ARG A 203 18.19 9.48 9.21
CA ARG A 203 19.00 9.27 10.41
C ARG A 203 18.26 9.77 11.65
N LEU A 204 18.46 9.07 12.74
CA LEU A 204 18.08 9.48 14.08
C LEU A 204 18.80 10.78 14.47
N LYS A 205 18.10 11.64 15.20
CA LYS A 205 18.69 12.81 15.85
C LYS A 205 19.58 12.36 17.01
N LYS A 206 20.56 13.19 17.38
CA LYS A 206 21.47 12.94 18.53
C LYS A 206 20.69 12.56 19.81
N ALA A 207 19.58 13.24 20.09
CA ALA A 207 18.77 12.99 21.28
C ALA A 207 18.11 11.60 21.26
N GLU A 208 17.67 11.14 20.08
CA GLU A 208 17.04 9.84 19.91
C GLU A 208 18.08 8.71 20.03
N LEU A 209 19.25 8.90 19.42
CA LEU A 209 20.39 7.97 19.57
C LEU A 209 20.79 7.84 21.05
N ALA A 210 20.85 8.96 21.79
CA ALA A 210 21.13 8.94 23.22
C ALA A 210 20.07 8.13 23.99
N ASN A 211 18.78 8.33 23.68
CA ASN A 211 17.69 7.62 24.33
C ASN A 211 17.76 6.10 24.08
N ILE A 212 18.11 5.66 22.86
CA ILE A 212 18.29 4.24 22.54
C ILE A 212 19.41 3.61 23.38
N ILE A 213 20.57 4.28 23.48
CA ILE A 213 21.69 3.81 24.30
C ILE A 213 21.29 3.72 25.77
N ILE A 214 20.59 4.75 26.28
CA ILE A 214 20.12 4.80 27.67
C ILE A 214 19.10 3.68 27.93
N GLN A 215 18.17 3.44 27.01
CA GLN A 215 17.17 2.38 27.16
C GLN A 215 17.82 1.00 27.20
N GLU A 216 18.77 0.73 26.31
CA GLU A 216 19.52 -0.54 26.33
C GLU A 216 20.31 -0.71 27.65
N LEU A 217 20.88 0.37 28.18
CA LEU A 217 21.54 0.33 29.50
C LEU A 217 20.55 0.04 30.63
N LYS A 218 19.31 0.56 30.56
CA LYS A 218 18.24 0.24 31.52
C LYS A 218 17.83 -1.21 31.41
N ASP A 219 17.61 -1.72 30.20
CA ASP A 219 17.20 -3.11 29.96
C ASP A 219 18.28 -4.10 30.43
N ARG A 220 19.57 -3.70 30.37
CA ARG A 220 20.71 -4.47 30.88
C ARG A 220 21.01 -4.25 32.37
N ASN A 221 20.22 -3.47 33.11
CA ASN A 221 20.48 -3.06 34.49
C ASN A 221 21.86 -2.40 34.72
N LYS A 222 22.40 -1.73 33.70
CA LYS A 222 23.69 -1.00 33.74
C LYS A 222 23.50 0.53 33.78
N TYR A 223 22.28 0.99 33.97
CA TYR A 223 21.92 2.40 33.98
C TYR A 223 22.43 3.14 35.24
N SER A 224 22.94 4.36 35.06
CA SER A 224 23.16 5.34 36.13
C SER A 224 22.93 6.76 35.63
N GLU A 225 22.51 7.69 36.50
CA GLU A 225 22.28 9.10 36.14
C GLU A 225 23.55 9.80 35.62
N ASN A 226 24.72 9.41 36.15
CA ASN A 226 26.01 9.89 35.68
C ASN A 226 26.30 9.45 34.24
N GLU A 227 26.01 8.19 33.91
CA GLU A 227 26.18 7.68 32.54
C GLU A 227 25.17 8.30 31.57
N GLU A 228 23.92 8.52 31.98
CA GLU A 228 22.94 9.24 31.16
C GLU A 228 23.43 10.67 30.82
N THR A 229 23.90 11.42 31.81
CA THR A 229 24.40 12.78 31.61
C THR A 229 25.59 12.79 30.66
N LYS A 230 26.51 11.84 30.83
CA LYS A 230 27.69 11.66 29.99
C LYS A 230 27.30 11.33 28.54
N ILE A 231 26.39 10.37 28.33
CA ILE A 231 25.88 9.99 27.01
C ILE A 231 25.22 11.19 26.33
N ARG A 232 24.31 11.92 27.00
CA ARG A 232 23.67 13.11 26.41
C ARG A 232 24.67 14.22 26.04
N GLY A 233 25.77 14.32 26.78
CA GLY A 233 26.87 15.25 26.49
C GLY A 233 27.70 14.87 25.26
N MET A 234 27.82 13.59 24.90
CA MET A 234 28.64 13.11 23.79
C MET A 234 28.18 13.63 22.42
N ASN A 235 29.10 13.75 21.45
CA ASN A 235 28.72 13.89 20.05
C ASN A 235 28.32 12.52 19.45
N VAL A 236 27.68 12.52 18.27
CA VAL A 236 27.16 11.30 17.63
C VAL A 236 28.24 10.23 17.42
N LEU A 237 29.46 10.62 17.02
CA LEU A 237 30.56 9.67 16.81
C LEU A 237 31.00 9.00 18.12
N MET A 238 31.07 9.76 19.21
CA MET A 238 31.39 9.21 20.53
C MET A 238 30.27 8.32 21.07
N MET A 239 29.01 8.66 20.81
CA MET A 239 27.87 7.80 21.15
C MET A 239 27.94 6.46 20.40
N GLN A 240 28.26 6.49 19.10
CA GLN A 240 28.42 5.26 18.30
C GLN A 240 29.58 4.40 18.80
N ARG A 241 30.73 5.01 19.13
CA ARG A 241 31.87 4.29 19.72
C ARG A 241 31.51 3.69 21.07
N TYR A 242 30.90 4.48 21.95
CA TYR A 242 30.44 4.01 23.24
C TYR A 242 29.49 2.81 23.08
N ALA A 243 28.55 2.89 22.13
CA ALA A 243 27.63 1.80 21.86
C ALA A 243 28.36 0.54 21.38
N ILE A 244 29.32 0.66 20.47
CA ILE A 244 30.16 -0.47 20.02
C ILE A 244 30.94 -1.08 21.20
N ASP A 245 31.59 -0.24 22.02
CA ASP A 245 32.40 -0.67 23.17
C ASP A 245 31.57 -1.41 24.24
N HIS A 246 30.28 -1.10 24.33
CA HIS A 246 29.35 -1.71 25.28
C HIS A 246 28.44 -2.79 24.66
N ASP A 247 28.71 -3.20 23.41
CA ASP A 247 27.92 -4.14 22.63
C ASP A 247 26.42 -3.75 22.56
N ILE A 248 26.17 -2.45 22.48
CA ILE A 248 24.85 -1.85 22.31
C ILE A 248 24.64 -1.63 20.82
N LYS A 249 23.56 -2.21 20.27
CA LYS A 249 23.16 -1.99 18.86
C LYS A 249 22.51 -0.60 18.70
N ALA A 250 23.31 0.46 18.79
CA ALA A 250 22.88 1.82 18.49
C ALA A 250 23.34 2.21 17.08
N SER A 251 22.46 2.02 16.09
CA SER A 251 22.63 2.58 14.76
C SER A 251 22.03 3.99 14.73
N THR A 252 22.59 4.86 13.89
CA THR A 252 21.91 6.12 13.53
C THR A 252 20.83 5.90 12.47
N GLU A 253 20.78 4.73 11.85
CA GLU A 253 19.74 4.38 10.88
C GLU A 253 18.47 3.95 11.59
N LEU A 254 17.32 4.47 11.13
CA LEU A 254 16.03 4.05 11.64
C LEU A 254 15.76 2.59 11.29
N LYS A 255 15.29 1.84 12.29
CA LYS A 255 14.75 0.48 12.15
C LYS A 255 13.41 0.50 11.42
N LYS A 256 12.96 -0.66 10.92
CA LYS A 256 11.71 -0.76 10.16
C LYS A 256 10.51 -0.28 10.98
N GLU A 257 10.43 -0.70 12.23
CA GLU A 257 9.38 -0.35 13.19
C GLU A 257 9.31 1.16 13.37
N GLU A 258 10.46 1.81 13.56
CA GLU A 258 10.53 3.27 13.74
C GLU A 258 10.05 4.03 12.49
N ILE A 259 10.38 3.55 11.29
CA ILE A 259 9.89 4.12 10.03
C ILE A 259 8.37 3.94 9.91
N ILE A 260 7.86 2.74 10.20
CA ILE A 260 6.43 2.43 10.16
C ILE A 260 5.65 3.33 11.13
N GLU A 261 6.11 3.45 12.37
CA GLU A 261 5.46 4.31 13.37
C GLU A 261 5.57 5.78 12.99
N TYR A 262 6.70 6.22 12.43
CA TYR A 262 6.84 7.59 11.94
C TYR A 262 5.79 7.90 10.86
N ILE A 263 5.55 6.98 9.92
CA ILE A 263 4.51 7.12 8.91
C ILE A 263 3.14 7.20 9.58
N LEU A 264 2.81 6.23 10.44
CA LEU A 264 1.50 6.17 11.10
C LEU A 264 1.20 7.40 11.97
N ALA A 265 2.22 7.97 12.62
CA ALA A 265 2.09 9.14 13.48
C ALA A 265 1.98 10.47 12.72
N ASN A 266 2.38 10.52 11.44
CA ASN A 266 2.47 11.77 10.68
C ASN A 266 1.55 11.82 9.46
N ALA A 267 1.11 10.67 8.93
CA ALA A 267 0.18 10.59 7.81
C ALA A 267 -1.19 11.13 8.21
N LYS A 268 -1.83 11.89 7.31
CA LYS A 268 -3.14 12.54 7.55
C LYS A 268 -4.22 11.51 7.89
N GLU A 269 -4.13 10.34 7.29
CA GLU A 269 -5.08 9.24 7.37
C GLU A 269 -5.12 8.59 8.77
N THR A 270 -3.98 8.59 9.48
CA THR A 270 -3.84 7.83 10.74
C THR A 270 -3.49 8.70 11.94
N LYS A 271 -2.89 9.89 11.74
CA LYS A 271 -2.35 10.74 12.81
C LYS A 271 -3.35 11.07 13.93
N GLU A 272 -4.61 11.34 13.61
CA GLU A 272 -5.62 11.67 14.63
C GLU A 272 -5.99 10.49 15.53
N SER A 273 -5.87 9.28 15.00
CA SER A 273 -6.17 8.01 15.69
C SER A 273 -4.91 7.27 16.15
N TYR A 274 -3.74 7.86 15.93
CA TYR A 274 -2.48 7.19 16.16
C TYR A 274 -2.25 6.95 17.65
N PHE A 275 -1.83 5.72 17.97
CA PHE A 275 -1.39 5.33 19.29
C PHE A 275 -0.11 4.52 19.17
N ILE A 276 0.76 4.70 20.16
CA ILE A 276 1.97 3.91 20.32
C ILE A 276 1.56 2.50 20.77
N PRO A 277 2.01 1.42 20.11
CA PRO A 277 1.71 0.07 20.54
C PRO A 277 2.18 -0.20 21.98
N GLU A 278 1.36 -0.89 22.76
CA GLU A 278 1.71 -1.28 24.13
C GLU A 278 2.80 -2.37 24.18
N SER A 279 2.98 -3.12 23.08
CA SER A 279 3.94 -4.23 22.99
C SER A 279 4.56 -4.31 21.59
N PRO A 280 5.87 -4.64 21.47
CA PRO A 280 6.53 -4.93 20.19
C PRO A 280 5.94 -6.12 19.43
N GLN A 281 5.17 -6.98 20.09
CA GLN A 281 4.55 -8.17 19.48
C GLN A 281 3.62 -7.84 18.31
N VAL A 282 3.15 -6.59 18.19
CA VAL A 282 2.32 -6.14 17.06
C VAL A 282 3.03 -6.30 15.71
N TYR A 283 4.36 -6.28 15.67
CA TYR A 283 5.15 -6.50 14.45
C TYR A 283 5.48 -7.97 14.21
N GLU A 284 5.44 -8.78 15.26
CA GLU A 284 5.87 -10.17 15.22
C GLU A 284 4.77 -11.12 14.74
N LYS A 285 3.51 -10.65 14.70
CA LYS A 285 2.36 -11.40 14.18
C LYS A 285 2.70 -12.09 12.88
N GLU A 286 2.28 -13.34 12.76
CA GLU A 286 2.39 -14.12 11.54
C GLU A 286 1.13 -13.96 10.66
N VAL A 287 1.25 -14.29 9.38
CA VAL A 287 0.19 -14.00 8.39
C VAL A 287 -1.18 -14.55 8.80
N HIS A 288 -1.23 -15.74 9.42
CA HIS A 288 -2.47 -16.38 9.86
C HIS A 288 -3.16 -15.63 11.01
N GLU A 289 -2.39 -15.00 11.89
CA GLU A 289 -2.91 -14.19 13.00
C GLU A 289 -3.50 -12.88 12.48
N VAL A 290 -2.83 -12.26 11.49
CA VAL A 290 -3.30 -11.04 10.83
C VAL A 290 -4.60 -11.26 10.05
N VAL A 291 -4.76 -12.44 9.45
CA VAL A 291 -6.00 -12.83 8.75
C VAL A 291 -7.14 -13.07 9.75
N ALA A 292 -6.85 -13.71 10.90
CA ALA A 292 -7.86 -14.05 11.92
C ALA A 292 -8.49 -12.83 12.60
N ASP A 293 -7.76 -11.73 12.75
CA ASP A 293 -8.25 -10.47 13.32
C ASP A 293 -9.45 -9.84 12.55
N VAL A 294 -9.79 -10.35 11.36
CA VAL A 294 -10.95 -9.91 10.55
C VAL A 294 -12.25 -10.65 10.91
N ASN A 295 -12.16 -11.81 11.54
CA ASN A 295 -13.32 -12.63 11.92
C ASN A 295 -13.21 -12.98 13.40
N PRO A 296 -13.74 -12.16 14.34
CA PRO A 296 -13.89 -12.64 15.70
C PRO A 296 -14.71 -13.95 15.65
N PRO A 297 -14.26 -15.03 16.30
CA PRO A 297 -15.05 -16.25 16.35
C PRO A 297 -16.42 -15.86 16.88
N LYS A 298 -17.48 -16.17 16.11
CA LYS A 298 -18.85 -16.02 16.56
C LYS A 298 -18.92 -16.71 17.92
N LEU A 299 -19.05 -15.93 18.98
CA LEU A 299 -19.31 -16.43 20.32
C LEU A 299 -20.51 -17.36 20.17
N ALA A 300 -20.24 -18.67 20.28
CA ALA A 300 -21.28 -19.66 20.35
C ALA A 300 -22.19 -19.22 21.49
N LYS A 301 -23.41 -18.80 21.15
CA LYS A 301 -24.46 -18.59 22.13
C LYS A 301 -24.55 -19.89 22.91
N LYS A 302 -24.13 -19.87 24.18
CA LYS A 302 -24.59 -20.88 25.12
C LYS A 302 -26.10 -20.65 25.21
N GLU A 303 -26.85 -21.56 24.61
CA GLU A 303 -28.30 -21.63 24.82
C GLU A 303 -28.58 -21.91 26.30
N PRO A 304 -29.69 -21.36 26.83
CA PRO A 304 -30.02 -21.36 28.26
C PRO A 304 -30.32 -22.74 28.85
#